data_AF-A0A2T3B9B7-F1
#
_entry.id   AF-A0A2T3B9B7-F1
#
_cell.length_a   1.000
_cell.length_b   1.000
_cell.length_c   1.000
_cell.angle_alpha   90.00
_cell.angle_beta   90.00
_cell.angle_gamma   90.00
#
_symmetry.space_group_name_H-M   'P 1'
#
loop_
_entity.id
_entity.type
_entity.pdbx_description
1 polymer ?
#
loop_
_entity_poly.entity_id
_entity_poly.type
_entity_poly.pdbx_seq_one_letter_code
_entity_poly.pdbx_strand_id
1 'polypeptide(L)'
;MLNLPAWEHDGGNDVPASRRGQRDIEKPETPRPVPSHSTARASRSVLWGDSETPASTQPALDSFAERYPELDPKRRDDTQKSLFERYTEELEARKRETPIANRVAKEQEGLKEFKLKSAEEYTQPFCDFLTNNPTVFHAVAYFENRLEKAGFKKLSERKAWNDELVPGGKYFISRNGSSLAAFIVGKKYKSGNGVAMVAGHVDALTARLKPVSTKKTSAGYVQLGVAPYAGALNSTWWDRDLGIGGRVLVKDPKTGKIVTKLVKLGWPIARIPTLAPHFGIGMTGHENKETETVPIIGLDNSERPFSSEEFQNLTLGDPRCFAATQPPKLVRAIASELSISDYSTIVNWELELYDTQPAQTGGLDKEFIFGGRIDDKLCSWAAVEGLLAASSSASEASDEEDGVIKLVCVFDDEEIGSRLRQGAAGNFLPSTIERIVETFSPSGSSANILSQTYANSFLISADVVHAVNPNFLGAYLENHAPRLNTGLVVSADSNGHMTTDSVSTALLTRVAEKNGDKLQLFMIRNDSRSGGTVGPMLSSAMGVRAIDAGIPQLSMHSIRATTGSLDPGLGVRIFKGFFDHYESVDKEFE
;
A
#
# COMPACT_ATOMS: atom_id res chain seq x y z
N MET A 1 23.46 27.68 3.50
CA MET A 1 23.90 26.40 4.08
C MET A 1 23.75 26.49 5.59
N LEU A 2 22.77 25.78 6.16
CA LEU A 2 22.62 25.56 7.60
C LEU A 2 22.21 24.10 7.75
N ASN A 3 22.98 23.33 8.54
CA ASN A 3 22.62 21.96 8.86
C ASN A 3 21.71 21.96 10.08
N LEU A 4 20.50 21.42 9.95
CA LEU A 4 19.70 20.98 11.08
C LEU A 4 19.97 19.47 11.27
N PRO A 5 20.24 19.00 12.50
CA PRO A 5 20.64 17.62 12.76
C PRO A 5 19.48 16.63 12.57
N ALA A 6 19.83 15.35 12.39
CA ALA A 6 18.88 14.24 12.37
C ALA A 6 18.33 13.95 13.78
N TRP A 7 17.24 13.18 13.87
CA TRP A 7 16.70 12.72 15.14
C TRP A 7 17.61 11.65 15.76
N GLU A 8 18.05 11.87 17.00
CA GLU A 8 18.71 10.83 17.81
C GLU A 8 17.87 10.55 19.07
N HIS A 9 17.92 9.31 19.55
CA HIS A 9 17.28 8.89 20.79
C HIS A 9 18.23 9.12 21.97
N ASP A 10 17.77 9.86 22.98
CA ASP A 10 18.52 10.02 24.22
C ASP A 10 18.53 8.73 25.04
N GLY A 11 19.70 8.35 25.55
CA GLY A 11 19.96 7.07 26.21
C GLY A 11 21.27 7.10 26.99
N GLY A 12 21.34 7.97 27.99
CA GLY A 12 22.61 8.34 28.64
C GLY A 12 23.23 7.28 29.56
N ASN A 13 24.56 7.20 29.52
CA ASN A 13 25.42 6.91 30.68
C ASN A 13 26.86 7.37 30.40
N ASP A 14 27.47 8.05 31.35
CA ASP A 14 28.86 8.53 31.25
C ASP A 14 29.91 7.43 31.52
N VAL A 15 31.08 7.55 30.88
CA VAL A 15 32.45 7.49 31.46
C VAL A 15 33.51 7.32 30.33
N PRO A 16 34.58 8.14 30.25
CA PRO A 16 35.53 8.13 29.12
C PRO A 16 36.92 7.50 29.40
N ALA A 17 37.54 6.82 28.40
CA ALA A 17 39.01 6.55 28.39
C ALA A 17 39.66 6.19 27.01
N SER A 18 40.60 7.04 26.56
CA SER A 18 41.89 6.76 25.90
C SER A 18 42.12 5.69 24.78
N ARG A 19 42.40 6.19 23.55
CA ARG A 19 43.61 6.02 22.68
C ARG A 19 44.30 4.65 22.40
N ARG A 20 44.86 4.57 21.17
CA ARG A 20 45.81 3.60 20.52
C ARG A 20 45.10 2.43 19.77
N GLY A 21 45.59 1.92 18.63
CA GLY A 21 46.71 2.36 17.75
C GLY A 21 47.09 1.27 16.70
N GLN A 22 47.85 1.65 15.64
CA GLN A 22 48.32 0.83 14.48
C GLN A 22 47.17 0.43 13.50
N ARG A 23 47.26 0.53 12.16
CA ARG A 23 48.29 0.44 11.08
C ARG A 23 48.34 -0.92 10.35
N ASP A 24 47.65 -0.96 9.21
CA ASP A 24 48.13 -1.30 7.85
C ASP A 24 49.08 -2.52 7.61
N ILE A 25 48.73 -3.41 6.65
CA ILE A 25 49.43 -3.62 5.34
C ILE A 25 49.03 -4.95 4.59
N GLU A 26 48.64 -4.78 3.31
CA GLU A 26 48.75 -5.65 2.10
C GLU A 26 48.10 -7.05 1.87
N LYS A 27 47.88 -7.28 0.56
CA LYS A 27 47.69 -8.49 -0.28
C LYS A 27 48.60 -8.28 -1.53
N PRO A 28 48.63 -9.12 -2.61
CA PRO A 28 48.12 -10.48 -2.87
C PRO A 28 49.21 -11.42 -3.45
N GLU A 29 48.86 -12.60 -4.00
CA GLU A 29 49.07 -12.96 -5.43
C GLU A 29 48.69 -14.43 -5.79
N THR A 30 48.65 -14.76 -7.09
CA THR A 30 48.39 -16.10 -7.68
C THR A 30 49.05 -16.23 -9.06
N PRO A 31 49.48 -17.43 -9.50
CA PRO A 31 48.95 -17.94 -10.79
C PRO A 31 48.77 -19.49 -10.91
N ARG A 32 48.34 -19.89 -12.13
CA ARG A 32 47.93 -21.23 -12.68
C ARG A 32 49.15 -22.03 -13.24
N PRO A 33 49.10 -23.29 -13.81
CA PRO A 33 48.06 -23.85 -14.73
C PRO A 33 47.80 -25.39 -14.80
N VAL A 34 47.13 -25.82 -15.89
CA VAL A 34 46.47 -27.11 -16.25
C VAL A 34 47.38 -28.06 -17.08
N PRO A 35 47.04 -29.35 -17.40
CA PRO A 35 45.98 -29.80 -18.35
C PRO A 35 45.27 -31.12 -17.87
N SER A 36 44.67 -32.09 -18.62
CA SER A 36 44.44 -32.41 -20.06
C SER A 36 43.25 -33.41 -20.27
N HIS A 37 42.89 -33.71 -21.54
CA HIS A 37 42.04 -34.82 -22.08
C HIS A 37 40.50 -34.80 -21.90
N SER A 38 39.59 -35.09 -22.85
CA SER A 38 39.53 -35.79 -24.19
C SER A 38 39.33 -37.32 -24.15
N THR A 39 38.48 -38.01 -24.94
CA THR A 39 37.40 -37.69 -25.93
C THR A 39 36.78 -39.03 -26.42
N ALA A 40 35.48 -39.13 -26.72
CA ALA A 40 34.95 -40.08 -27.74
C ALA A 40 33.46 -39.85 -28.11
N ARG A 41 33.05 -40.29 -29.30
CA ARG A 41 31.65 -40.45 -29.77
C ARG A 41 31.40 -41.93 -30.12
N ALA A 42 30.14 -42.37 -30.06
CA ALA A 42 29.61 -43.37 -30.99
C ALA A 42 28.11 -43.13 -31.21
N SER A 43 27.59 -43.49 -32.38
CA SER A 43 26.18 -43.31 -32.77
C SER A 43 25.68 -44.52 -33.56
N ARG A 44 24.35 -44.74 -33.55
CA ARG A 44 23.60 -45.43 -34.62
C ARG A 44 22.10 -45.12 -34.53
N SER A 45 21.41 -45.38 -35.62
CA SER A 45 19.99 -45.08 -35.89
C SER A 45 19.41 -46.18 -36.81
N VAL A 46 18.23 -45.93 -37.42
CA VAL A 46 17.54 -46.78 -38.44
C VAL A 46 16.64 -47.90 -37.85
N LEU A 47 15.37 -48.13 -38.26
CA LEU A 47 14.26 -47.27 -38.78
C LEU A 47 12.99 -48.14 -39.03
N TRP A 48 11.81 -47.49 -39.18
CA TRP A 48 10.57 -47.93 -39.88
C TRP A 48 9.81 -49.21 -39.45
N GLY A 49 8.47 -49.18 -39.62
CA GLY A 49 7.58 -50.35 -39.54
C GLY A 49 6.13 -50.02 -39.14
N ASP A 50 5.30 -49.57 -40.07
CA ASP A 50 3.85 -49.32 -39.86
C ASP A 50 2.99 -50.58 -39.98
N SER A 51 1.85 -50.64 -39.27
CA SER A 51 0.57 -51.14 -39.83
C SER A 51 -0.63 -51.04 -38.86
N GLU A 52 -1.64 -50.28 -39.29
CA GLU A 52 -3.10 -50.56 -39.24
C GLU A 52 -3.87 -50.78 -37.91
N THR A 53 -5.17 -50.46 -37.99
CA THR A 53 -6.20 -50.73 -36.97
C THR A 53 -7.24 -51.72 -37.52
N PRO A 54 -8.00 -52.37 -36.63
CA PRO A 54 -9.45 -52.46 -36.87
C PRO A 54 -10.27 -52.06 -35.64
N ALA A 55 -11.58 -51.89 -35.83
CA ALA A 55 -12.49 -51.30 -34.86
C ALA A 55 -13.47 -52.29 -34.21
N SER A 56 -14.08 -51.85 -33.10
CA SER A 56 -15.36 -52.29 -32.52
C SER A 56 -15.54 -53.77 -32.13
N THR A 57 -15.84 -54.01 -30.86
CA THR A 57 -17.13 -54.58 -30.45
C THR A 57 -17.36 -54.43 -28.95
N GLN A 58 -18.60 -54.17 -28.56
CA GLN A 58 -19.09 -54.33 -27.18
C GLN A 58 -20.38 -55.14 -27.29
N PRO A 59 -20.43 -56.35 -26.69
CA PRO A 59 -21.15 -56.47 -25.42
C PRO A 59 -20.63 -57.57 -24.47
N ALA A 60 -20.48 -57.24 -23.18
CA ALA A 60 -20.58 -58.16 -22.03
C ALA A 60 -20.34 -57.38 -20.71
N LEU A 61 -21.40 -56.83 -20.08
CA LEU A 61 -21.29 -56.19 -18.76
C LEU A 61 -22.19 -56.80 -17.67
N ASP A 62 -23.08 -57.73 -18.05
CA ASP A 62 -24.21 -58.16 -17.21
C ASP A 62 -24.01 -59.53 -16.54
N SER A 63 -22.79 -59.85 -16.06
CA SER A 63 -22.53 -61.14 -15.38
C SER A 63 -21.54 -61.14 -14.22
N PHE A 64 -21.01 -59.98 -13.83
CA PHE A 64 -20.04 -59.86 -12.71
C PHE A 64 -20.65 -59.26 -11.43
N ALA A 65 -21.66 -58.38 -11.56
CA ALA A 65 -22.22 -57.61 -10.43
C ALA A 65 -23.03 -58.46 -9.43
N GLU A 66 -23.63 -59.57 -9.85
CA GLU A 66 -24.48 -60.41 -8.98
C GLU A 66 -23.71 -61.25 -7.96
N ARG A 67 -22.36 -61.30 -8.02
CA ARG A 67 -21.58 -62.31 -7.27
C ARG A 67 -20.74 -61.77 -6.11
N TYR A 68 -20.56 -60.45 -6.00
CA TYR A 68 -19.78 -59.80 -4.93
C TYR A 68 -20.35 -58.41 -4.54
N PRO A 69 -21.39 -58.32 -3.68
CA PRO A 69 -21.98 -57.04 -3.27
C PRO A 69 -21.05 -56.16 -2.43
N GLU A 70 -19.99 -56.72 -1.85
CA GLU A 70 -18.97 -56.04 -1.03
C GLU A 70 -18.07 -55.06 -1.80
N LEU A 71 -18.19 -54.99 -3.13
CA LEU A 71 -17.24 -54.28 -4.01
C LEU A 71 -17.87 -53.17 -4.88
N ASP A 72 -19.09 -52.71 -4.58
CA ASP A 72 -19.71 -51.55 -5.26
C ASP A 72 -18.97 -50.23 -4.96
N PRO A 73 -18.34 -49.57 -5.95
CA PRO A 73 -17.65 -48.28 -5.73
C PRO A 73 -18.59 -47.13 -5.33
N LYS A 74 -19.91 -47.28 -5.44
CA LYS A 74 -20.90 -46.22 -5.22
C LYS A 74 -21.48 -46.18 -3.80
N ARG A 75 -20.98 -47.00 -2.86
CA ARG A 75 -21.30 -46.92 -1.43
C ARG A 75 -20.06 -46.68 -0.57
N ARG A 76 -19.54 -45.45 -0.59
CA ARG A 76 -18.62 -44.96 0.46
C ARG A 76 -19.42 -44.16 1.50
N ASP A 77 -19.16 -44.46 2.76
CA ASP A 77 -19.63 -43.70 3.91
C ASP A 77 -18.79 -42.43 4.11
N ASP A 78 -19.44 -41.31 4.44
CA ASP A 78 -18.81 -40.00 4.66
C ASP A 78 -17.83 -40.01 5.86
N THR A 79 -17.96 -40.99 6.76
CA THR A 79 -17.03 -41.16 7.89
C THR A 79 -15.58 -41.40 7.44
N GLN A 80 -15.34 -42.01 6.28
CA GLN A 80 -14.01 -42.43 5.83
C GLN A 80 -13.23 -41.44 4.95
N LYS A 81 -13.79 -40.27 4.59
CA LYS A 81 -13.04 -39.23 3.85
C LYS A 81 -11.84 -38.72 4.67
N SER A 82 -10.66 -38.61 4.06
CA SER A 82 -9.50 -37.99 4.70
C SER A 82 -9.71 -36.50 4.96
N LEU A 83 -8.94 -35.92 5.88
CA LEU A 83 -8.95 -34.47 6.15
C LEU A 83 -8.64 -33.64 4.88
N PHE A 84 -7.79 -34.15 3.99
CA PHE A 84 -7.42 -33.47 2.74
C PHE A 84 -8.56 -33.49 1.71
N GLU A 85 -9.28 -34.62 1.58
CA GLU A 85 -10.47 -34.70 0.73
C GLU A 85 -11.57 -33.76 1.24
N ARG A 86 -11.88 -33.76 2.54
CA ARG A 86 -12.89 -32.86 3.14
C ARG A 86 -12.53 -31.38 2.93
N TYR A 87 -11.26 -31.01 3.15
CA TYR A 87 -10.78 -29.64 2.91
C TYR A 87 -10.85 -29.23 1.42
N THR A 88 -10.62 -30.19 0.51
CA THR A 88 -10.74 -29.94 -0.94
C THR A 88 -12.20 -29.81 -1.38
N GLU A 89 -13.11 -30.61 -0.82
CA GLU A 89 -14.56 -30.48 -1.03
C GLU A 89 -15.10 -29.16 -0.43
N GLU A 90 -14.64 -28.74 0.75
CA GLU A 90 -14.94 -27.42 1.30
C GLU A 90 -14.44 -26.28 0.42
N LEU A 91 -13.23 -26.38 -0.16
CA LEU A 91 -12.72 -25.38 -1.10
C LEU A 91 -13.57 -25.31 -2.37
N GLU A 92 -14.00 -26.44 -2.91
CA GLU A 92 -14.93 -26.49 -4.05
C GLU A 92 -16.33 -25.96 -3.72
N ALA A 93 -16.84 -26.20 -2.51
CA ALA A 93 -18.10 -25.63 -2.04
C ALA A 93 -18.00 -24.10 -1.87
N ARG A 94 -16.93 -23.60 -1.24
CA ARG A 94 -16.68 -22.16 -1.04
C ARG A 94 -16.48 -21.40 -2.36
N LYS A 95 -16.02 -22.07 -3.44
CA LYS A 95 -16.02 -21.50 -4.81
C LYS A 95 -17.41 -21.39 -5.45
N ARG A 96 -18.39 -22.17 -4.98
CA ARG A 96 -19.77 -22.19 -5.50
C ARG A 96 -20.70 -21.29 -4.69
N GLU A 97 -20.43 -21.11 -3.40
CA GLU A 97 -21.22 -20.27 -2.48
C GLU A 97 -20.66 -18.86 -2.27
N THR A 98 -19.68 -18.40 -3.07
CA THR A 98 -19.08 -17.07 -2.91
C THR A 98 -20.04 -15.95 -3.38
N PRO A 99 -20.46 -15.01 -2.51
CA PRO A 99 -21.30 -13.87 -2.92
C PRO A 99 -20.61 -12.90 -3.90
N ILE A 100 -19.31 -13.09 -4.12
CA ILE A 100 -18.44 -12.26 -4.97
C ILE A 100 -18.96 -12.20 -6.41
N ALA A 101 -19.43 -13.32 -6.99
CA ALA A 101 -19.95 -13.31 -8.37
C ALA A 101 -21.16 -12.38 -8.53
N ASN A 102 -22.10 -12.42 -7.58
CA ASN A 102 -23.28 -11.56 -7.58
C ASN A 102 -22.98 -10.12 -7.13
N ARG A 103 -21.94 -9.89 -6.33
CA ARG A 103 -21.40 -8.53 -6.08
C ARG A 103 -20.81 -7.93 -7.36
N VAL A 104 -19.93 -8.65 -8.06
CA VAL A 104 -19.28 -8.20 -9.30
C VAL A 104 -20.30 -7.91 -10.41
N ALA A 105 -21.35 -8.72 -10.54
CA ALA A 105 -22.45 -8.44 -11.45
C ALA A 105 -23.15 -7.10 -11.13
N LYS A 106 -23.47 -6.84 -9.85
CA LYS A 106 -24.07 -5.56 -9.42
C LYS A 106 -23.10 -4.37 -9.51
N GLU A 107 -21.80 -4.58 -9.32
CA GLU A 107 -20.79 -3.53 -9.53
C GLU A 107 -20.68 -3.12 -11.01
N GLN A 108 -20.91 -4.05 -11.95
CA GLN A 108 -20.91 -3.75 -13.38
C GLN A 108 -22.18 -3.00 -13.83
N GLU A 109 -23.35 -3.27 -13.22
CA GLU A 109 -24.55 -2.44 -13.43
C GLU A 109 -24.41 -1.03 -12.82
N GLY A 110 -23.53 -0.86 -11.84
CA GLY A 110 -23.23 0.39 -11.13
C GLY A 110 -22.33 1.39 -11.87
N LEU A 111 -22.00 1.18 -13.15
CA LEU A 111 -21.11 2.05 -13.96
C LEU A 111 -21.72 3.42 -14.35
N LYS A 112 -22.65 3.96 -13.57
CA LYS A 112 -23.35 5.22 -13.82
C LYS A 112 -22.95 6.28 -12.81
N GLU A 113 -21.95 7.07 -13.22
CA GLU A 113 -21.49 8.31 -12.59
C GLU A 113 -20.88 8.18 -11.19
N PHE A 114 -19.73 8.82 -10.96
CA PHE A 114 -19.14 8.93 -9.62
C PHE A 114 -19.79 10.13 -8.92
N LYS A 115 -21.12 10.18 -8.82
CA LYS A 115 -21.84 11.28 -8.16
C LYS A 115 -21.59 11.28 -6.65
N LEU A 116 -21.59 12.47 -6.04
CA LEU A 116 -21.41 12.64 -4.59
C LEU A 116 -22.56 11.95 -3.83
N LYS A 117 -22.22 11.26 -2.75
CA LYS A 117 -23.14 10.46 -1.93
C LYS A 117 -23.31 11.04 -0.53
N SER A 118 -24.20 10.44 0.29
CA SER A 118 -24.21 10.73 1.72
C SER A 118 -22.93 10.22 2.40
N ALA A 119 -22.58 10.73 3.59
CA ALA A 119 -21.32 10.36 4.26
C ALA A 119 -21.30 8.87 4.65
N GLU A 120 -22.45 8.35 5.03
CA GLU A 120 -22.74 6.97 5.41
C GLU A 120 -22.50 5.98 4.25
N GLU A 121 -22.71 6.41 3.00
CA GLU A 121 -22.49 5.56 1.83
C GLU A 121 -21.01 5.30 1.52
N TYR A 122 -20.09 6.09 2.08
CA TYR A 122 -18.65 5.90 1.96
C TYR A 122 -18.06 4.97 3.04
N THR A 123 -18.80 4.72 4.15
CA THR A 123 -18.38 3.88 5.28
C THR A 123 -17.96 2.47 4.86
N GLN A 124 -18.83 1.75 4.11
CA GLN A 124 -18.53 0.37 3.67
C GLN A 124 -17.49 0.32 2.54
N PRO A 125 -17.54 1.18 1.49
CA PRO A 125 -16.46 1.26 0.49
C PRO A 125 -15.07 1.50 1.09
N PHE A 126 -14.95 2.31 2.13
CA PHE A 126 -13.67 2.51 2.82
C PHE A 126 -13.22 1.27 3.62
N CYS A 127 -14.14 0.60 4.31
CA CYS A 127 -13.85 -0.68 4.97
C CYS A 127 -13.40 -1.77 3.97
N ASP A 128 -14.07 -1.86 2.82
CA ASP A 128 -13.71 -2.78 1.74
C ASP A 128 -12.36 -2.39 1.12
N PHE A 129 -12.04 -1.10 0.97
CA PHE A 129 -10.73 -0.62 0.52
C PHE A 129 -9.58 -1.00 1.47
N LEU A 130 -9.68 -0.69 2.78
CA LEU A 130 -8.66 -1.01 3.77
C LEU A 130 -8.42 -2.53 3.93
N THR A 131 -9.47 -3.33 3.77
CA THR A 131 -9.42 -4.80 3.84
C THR A 131 -8.79 -5.40 2.59
N ASN A 132 -9.13 -4.86 1.41
CA ASN A 132 -8.67 -5.43 0.16
C ASN A 132 -7.25 -4.99 -0.23
N ASN A 133 -6.82 -3.78 0.15
CA ASN A 133 -5.58 -3.16 -0.34
C ASN A 133 -4.54 -2.92 0.77
N PRO A 134 -3.92 -4.00 1.32
CA PRO A 134 -3.09 -3.90 2.52
C PRO A 134 -1.81 -3.11 2.29
N THR A 135 -1.06 -3.36 1.22
CA THR A 135 0.24 -2.71 0.98
C THR A 135 0.10 -1.39 0.23
N VAL A 136 1.19 -0.61 0.13
CA VAL A 136 1.21 0.62 -0.67
C VAL A 136 0.93 0.34 -2.16
N PHE A 137 1.54 -0.72 -2.71
CA PHE A 137 1.34 -1.14 -4.10
C PHE A 137 -0.12 -1.53 -4.43
N HIS A 138 -0.85 -2.13 -3.49
CA HIS A 138 -2.26 -2.45 -3.69
C HIS A 138 -3.15 -1.19 -3.61
N ALA A 139 -2.83 -0.24 -2.74
CA ALA A 139 -3.58 1.02 -2.64
C ALA A 139 -3.48 1.81 -3.95
N VAL A 140 -2.28 1.96 -4.52
CA VAL A 140 -2.10 2.58 -5.84
C VAL A 140 -2.81 1.81 -6.94
N ALA A 141 -2.67 0.48 -7.02
CA ALA A 141 -3.37 -0.30 -8.05
C ALA A 141 -4.91 -0.20 -7.97
N TYR A 142 -5.47 -0.05 -6.77
CA TYR A 142 -6.89 0.28 -6.58
C TYR A 142 -7.22 1.66 -7.16
N PHE A 143 -6.44 2.70 -6.83
CA PHE A 143 -6.68 4.05 -7.34
C PHE A 143 -6.52 4.14 -8.86
N GLU A 144 -5.50 3.51 -9.46
CA GLU A 144 -5.36 3.37 -10.91
C GLU A 144 -6.64 2.80 -11.53
N ASN A 145 -7.17 1.70 -10.97
CA ASN A 145 -8.37 1.06 -11.51
C ASN A 145 -9.66 1.89 -11.31
N ARG A 146 -9.78 2.65 -10.21
CA ARG A 146 -10.88 3.62 -10.00
C ARG A 146 -10.83 4.73 -11.05
N LEU A 147 -9.64 5.27 -11.31
CA LEU A 147 -9.39 6.37 -12.25
C LEU A 147 -9.61 5.93 -13.71
N GLU A 148 -9.12 4.76 -14.11
CA GLU A 148 -9.38 4.18 -15.44
C GLU A 148 -10.89 3.96 -15.67
N LYS A 149 -11.62 3.43 -14.67
CA LYS A 149 -13.08 3.29 -14.71
C LYS A 149 -13.83 4.63 -14.78
N ALA A 150 -13.21 5.72 -14.34
CA ALA A 150 -13.74 7.09 -14.46
C ALA A 150 -13.31 7.83 -15.74
N GLY A 151 -12.63 7.13 -16.67
CA GLY A 151 -12.18 7.69 -17.94
C GLY A 151 -10.91 8.54 -17.86
N PHE A 152 -10.15 8.47 -16.76
CA PHE A 152 -8.83 9.12 -16.69
C PHE A 152 -7.82 8.31 -17.51
N LYS A 153 -7.02 9.01 -18.33
CA LYS A 153 -5.99 8.40 -19.19
C LYS A 153 -4.66 8.26 -18.45
N LYS A 154 -4.12 7.04 -18.40
CA LYS A 154 -2.81 6.77 -17.79
C LYS A 154 -1.67 7.37 -18.64
N LEU A 155 -0.88 8.24 -18.05
CA LEU A 155 0.33 8.83 -18.63
C LEU A 155 1.58 8.03 -18.24
N SER A 156 2.67 8.26 -18.96
CA SER A 156 3.99 7.68 -18.65
C SER A 156 4.99 8.77 -18.35
N GLU A 157 5.75 8.64 -17.26
CA GLU A 157 6.87 9.55 -16.94
C GLU A 157 7.94 9.55 -18.03
N ARG A 158 8.04 8.44 -18.78
CA ARG A 158 9.07 8.12 -19.79
C ARG A 158 8.73 8.56 -21.22
N LYS A 159 7.64 9.30 -21.41
CA LYS A 159 7.26 9.96 -22.68
C LYS A 159 7.16 11.46 -22.47
N ALA A 160 7.21 12.25 -23.55
CA ALA A 160 6.67 13.62 -23.55
C ALA A 160 5.14 13.61 -23.40
N TRP A 161 4.52 14.74 -22.99
CA TRP A 161 3.06 14.85 -22.85
C TRP A 161 2.43 15.94 -23.73
N ASN A 162 3.24 16.64 -24.54
CA ASN A 162 2.87 17.85 -25.26
C ASN A 162 1.69 17.62 -26.23
N ASP A 163 1.58 16.42 -26.81
CA ASP A 163 0.47 15.98 -27.68
C ASP A 163 -0.60 15.13 -26.94
N GLU A 164 -0.45 14.91 -25.64
CA GLU A 164 -1.28 13.98 -24.84
C GLU A 164 -2.34 14.72 -23.98
N LEU A 165 -2.09 15.97 -23.58
CA LEU A 165 -2.97 16.79 -22.71
C LEU A 165 -3.88 17.74 -23.50
N VAL A 166 -5.15 17.86 -23.10
CA VAL A 166 -6.12 18.83 -23.64
C VAL A 166 -6.96 19.47 -22.52
N PRO A 167 -7.55 20.67 -22.72
CA PRO A 167 -8.51 21.26 -21.79
C PRO A 167 -9.73 20.36 -21.61
N GLY A 168 -10.23 20.24 -20.38
CA GLY A 168 -11.28 19.26 -20.01
C GLY A 168 -10.79 17.80 -19.90
N GLY A 169 -9.51 17.52 -20.20
CA GLY A 169 -8.95 16.17 -20.16
C GLY A 169 -8.69 15.67 -18.73
N LYS A 170 -8.84 14.36 -18.54
CA LYS A 170 -8.64 13.66 -17.26
C LYS A 170 -7.45 12.70 -17.35
N TYR A 171 -6.49 12.78 -16.44
CA TYR A 171 -5.21 12.08 -16.53
C TYR A 171 -4.72 11.57 -15.18
N PHE A 172 -3.95 10.48 -15.17
CA PHE A 172 -3.21 10.07 -13.98
C PHE A 172 -1.85 9.46 -14.33
N ILE A 173 -0.97 9.42 -13.35
CA ILE A 173 0.39 8.91 -13.49
C ILE A 173 0.88 8.25 -12.20
N SER A 174 1.64 7.17 -12.36
CA SER A 174 2.12 6.32 -11.26
C SER A 174 3.64 6.33 -11.20
N ARG A 175 4.23 6.80 -10.09
CA ARG A 175 5.68 6.68 -9.82
C ARG A 175 5.94 5.51 -8.88
N ASN A 176 6.92 4.68 -9.24
CA ASN A 176 7.23 3.40 -8.58
C ASN A 176 6.07 2.37 -8.55
N GLY A 177 4.82 2.73 -8.87
CA GLY A 177 3.65 1.91 -8.56
C GLY A 177 3.28 1.94 -7.06
N SER A 178 3.85 2.88 -6.30
CA SER A 178 3.54 3.13 -4.89
C SER A 178 3.14 4.58 -4.60
N SER A 179 3.40 5.51 -5.54
CA SER A 179 2.86 6.87 -5.53
C SER A 179 2.10 7.17 -6.81
N LEU A 180 1.08 8.01 -6.73
CA LEU A 180 0.21 8.35 -7.86
C LEU A 180 -0.22 9.82 -7.82
N ALA A 181 -0.23 10.48 -8.97
CA ALA A 181 -0.84 11.78 -9.15
C ALA A 181 -1.97 11.69 -10.20
N ALA A 182 -3.13 12.24 -9.91
CA ALA A 182 -4.30 12.28 -10.79
C ALA A 182 -4.79 13.71 -10.92
N PHE A 183 -5.14 14.14 -12.13
CA PHE A 183 -5.56 15.52 -12.39
C PHE A 183 -6.61 15.64 -13.49
N ILE A 184 -7.38 16.72 -13.40
CA ILE A 184 -8.35 17.20 -14.39
C ILE A 184 -7.86 18.56 -14.86
N VAL A 185 -7.74 18.75 -16.16
CA VAL A 185 -7.42 20.05 -16.76
C VAL A 185 -8.72 20.85 -16.92
N GLY A 186 -8.81 22.03 -16.31
CA GLY A 186 -9.99 22.89 -16.47
C GLY A 186 -10.28 23.25 -17.93
N LYS A 187 -11.56 23.36 -18.31
CA LYS A 187 -11.98 23.62 -19.69
C LYS A 187 -11.48 24.97 -20.25
N LYS A 188 -11.16 25.93 -19.38
CA LYS A 188 -10.59 27.24 -19.71
C LYS A 188 -9.14 27.42 -19.20
N TYR A 189 -8.45 26.34 -18.82
CA TYR A 189 -7.07 26.39 -18.33
C TYR A 189 -6.10 27.03 -19.33
N LYS A 190 -5.16 27.81 -18.81
CA LYS A 190 -4.02 28.43 -19.51
C LYS A 190 -2.80 28.37 -18.58
N SER A 191 -1.60 28.22 -19.13
CA SER A 191 -0.38 28.27 -18.32
C SER A 191 -0.26 29.62 -17.58
N GLY A 192 0.03 29.57 -16.28
CA GLY A 192 -0.09 30.72 -15.37
C GLY A 192 -1.35 30.67 -14.50
N ASN A 193 -2.40 29.94 -14.88
CA ASN A 193 -3.54 29.65 -14.01
C ASN A 193 -3.17 28.59 -12.96
N GLY A 194 -3.90 28.60 -11.84
CA GLY A 194 -3.65 27.80 -10.65
C GLY A 194 -3.85 26.28 -10.75
N VAL A 195 -3.34 25.61 -9.72
CA VAL A 195 -3.60 24.20 -9.39
C VAL A 195 -4.26 24.14 -8.01
N ALA A 196 -5.47 23.60 -7.94
CA ALA A 196 -6.10 23.14 -6.70
C ALA A 196 -5.53 21.75 -6.38
N MET A 197 -4.70 21.65 -5.34
CA MET A 197 -4.04 20.40 -4.95
C MET A 197 -4.57 19.86 -3.62
N VAL A 198 -4.80 18.56 -3.57
CA VAL A 198 -4.90 17.79 -2.32
C VAL A 198 -3.79 16.73 -2.34
N ALA A 199 -2.97 16.62 -1.30
CA ALA A 199 -1.91 15.62 -1.25
C ALA A 199 -1.72 15.00 0.13
N GLY A 200 -1.61 13.67 0.16
CA GLY A 200 -1.42 12.84 1.36
C GLY A 200 -0.52 11.64 1.04
N HIS A 201 -0.55 10.58 1.86
CA HIS A 201 0.28 9.39 1.63
C HIS A 201 -0.46 8.04 1.79
N VAL A 202 0.11 7.00 1.17
CA VAL A 202 -0.50 5.66 1.04
C VAL A 202 0.40 4.52 1.50
N ASP A 203 1.63 4.83 1.92
CA ASP A 203 2.39 3.99 2.84
C ASP A 203 1.83 4.09 4.27
N ALA A 204 2.24 3.14 5.13
CA ALA A 204 1.86 3.06 6.53
C ALA A 204 2.82 2.11 7.27
N LEU A 205 2.91 2.22 8.59
CA LEU A 205 3.57 1.28 9.49
C LEU A 205 3.33 -0.19 9.09
N THR A 206 4.41 -0.89 8.74
CA THR A 206 4.37 -2.25 8.21
C THR A 206 5.64 -3.03 8.58
N ALA A 207 5.65 -4.35 8.43
CA ALA A 207 6.88 -5.14 8.56
C ALA A 207 7.35 -5.61 7.17
N ARG A 208 8.33 -4.90 6.59
CA ARG A 208 8.89 -5.21 5.27
C ARG A 208 9.84 -6.42 5.38
N LEU A 209 9.78 -7.34 4.43
CA LEU A 209 10.68 -8.51 4.38
C LEU A 209 12.14 -8.09 4.12
N LYS A 210 13.09 -8.74 4.79
CA LYS A 210 14.52 -8.48 4.56
C LYS A 210 14.95 -9.02 3.19
N PRO A 211 15.97 -8.40 2.54
CA PRO A 211 16.53 -8.87 1.27
C PRO A 211 16.94 -10.35 1.29
N VAL A 212 17.36 -10.86 2.44
CA VAL A 212 17.37 -12.31 2.75
C VAL A 212 16.43 -12.51 3.95
N SER A 213 15.24 -13.04 3.70
CA SER A 213 14.22 -13.27 4.73
C SER A 213 14.35 -14.64 5.43
N THR A 214 15.34 -15.45 5.06
CA THR A 214 15.59 -16.77 5.64
C THR A 214 16.29 -16.64 7.00
N LYS A 215 15.62 -17.03 8.10
CA LYS A 215 16.25 -17.28 9.42
C LYS A 215 16.42 -18.81 9.61
N LYS A 216 17.36 -19.22 10.46
CA LYS A 216 17.54 -20.65 10.81
C LYS A 216 16.29 -21.17 11.53
N THR A 217 15.90 -22.42 11.27
CA THR A 217 14.97 -23.16 12.14
C THR A 217 15.51 -23.15 13.58
N SER A 218 14.61 -22.98 14.55
CA SER A 218 14.96 -22.96 15.97
C SER A 218 13.84 -23.57 16.80
N ALA A 219 14.19 -24.49 17.71
CA ALA A 219 13.28 -25.15 18.65
C ALA A 219 12.01 -25.79 18.03
N GLY A 220 12.07 -26.17 16.74
CA GLY A 220 10.92 -26.74 16.00
C GLY A 220 10.15 -25.75 15.12
N TYR A 221 10.55 -24.47 15.09
CA TYR A 221 9.83 -23.37 14.43
C TYR A 221 10.63 -22.75 13.27
N VAL A 222 9.91 -22.38 12.22
CA VAL A 222 10.42 -21.58 11.09
C VAL A 222 10.07 -20.11 11.33
N GLN A 223 11.08 -19.24 11.38
CA GLN A 223 10.93 -17.80 11.55
C GLN A 223 11.21 -17.03 10.25
N LEU A 224 10.61 -15.85 10.10
CA LEU A 224 10.79 -14.97 8.95
C LEU A 224 11.63 -13.74 9.31
N GLY A 225 12.63 -13.43 8.49
CA GLY A 225 13.44 -12.22 8.58
C GLY A 225 12.70 -11.00 8.04
N VAL A 226 12.13 -10.19 8.94
CA VAL A 226 11.50 -8.90 8.63
C VAL A 226 12.26 -7.74 9.28
N ALA A 227 12.01 -6.53 8.82
CA ALA A 227 12.43 -5.29 9.45
C ALA A 227 11.20 -4.39 9.70
N PRO A 228 11.19 -3.59 10.77
CA PRO A 228 10.15 -2.59 10.96
C PRO A 228 10.27 -1.51 9.88
N TYR A 229 9.15 -1.13 9.29
CA TYR A 229 9.02 0.12 8.56
C TYR A 229 8.48 1.17 9.53
N ALA A 230 9.20 2.30 9.65
CA ALA A 230 8.90 3.35 10.62
C ALA A 230 8.68 2.79 12.04
N GLY A 231 7.61 3.23 12.73
CA GLY A 231 7.29 2.82 14.10
C GLY A 231 6.79 1.38 14.30
N ALA A 232 6.81 0.53 13.26
CA ALA A 232 6.21 -0.82 13.30
C ALA A 232 6.98 -1.80 14.20
N LEU A 233 6.41 -3.00 14.37
CA LEU A 233 6.85 -4.00 15.35
C LEU A 233 6.90 -3.42 16.78
N ASN A 234 5.87 -2.64 17.11
CA ASN A 234 5.60 -2.10 18.46
C ASN A 234 4.62 -3.01 19.22
N SER A 235 4.30 -2.66 20.48
CA SER A 235 3.43 -3.44 21.36
C SER A 235 2.06 -3.84 20.77
N THR A 236 1.52 -3.11 19.78
CA THR A 236 0.23 -3.46 19.13
C THR A 236 0.32 -4.64 18.15
N TRP A 237 1.54 -4.98 17.68
CA TRP A 237 1.80 -6.01 16.67
C TRP A 237 1.83 -7.44 17.21
N TRP A 238 1.95 -7.61 18.53
CA TRP A 238 1.98 -8.92 19.17
C TRP A 238 0.62 -9.61 19.12
N ASP A 239 0.64 -10.94 18.99
CA ASP A 239 -0.52 -11.83 18.89
C ASP A 239 -1.54 -11.48 17.79
N ARG A 240 -1.06 -10.81 16.74
CA ARG A 240 -1.80 -10.50 15.50
C ARG A 240 -1.66 -11.62 14.48
N ASP A 241 -2.73 -11.84 13.72
CA ASP A 241 -2.76 -12.79 12.60
C ASP A 241 -2.32 -12.06 11.32
N LEU A 242 -1.04 -12.23 10.96
CA LEU A 242 -0.36 -11.45 9.93
C LEU A 242 -0.38 -12.16 8.58
N GLY A 243 -0.95 -11.51 7.58
CA GLY A 243 -0.92 -11.90 6.17
C GLY A 243 0.36 -11.41 5.49
N ILE A 244 0.57 -11.80 4.24
CA ILE A 244 1.67 -11.26 3.42
C ILE A 244 1.18 -10.87 2.03
N GLY A 245 1.72 -9.77 1.52
CA GLY A 245 1.50 -9.34 0.15
C GLY A 245 2.49 -8.25 -0.27
N GLY A 246 2.38 -7.79 -1.50
CA GLY A 246 3.21 -6.72 -2.05
C GLY A 246 3.51 -6.93 -3.54
N ARG A 247 4.68 -6.47 -3.98
CA ARG A 247 5.16 -6.57 -5.35
C ARG A 247 6.10 -7.76 -5.54
N VAL A 248 5.96 -8.46 -6.66
CA VAL A 248 6.94 -9.43 -7.17
C VAL A 248 7.37 -9.01 -8.57
N LEU A 249 8.67 -8.95 -8.81
CA LEU A 249 9.25 -8.70 -10.14
C LEU A 249 9.53 -10.05 -10.82
N VAL A 250 8.90 -10.28 -11.96
CA VAL A 250 8.95 -11.56 -12.69
C VAL A 250 9.47 -11.33 -14.09
N LYS A 251 10.47 -12.10 -14.53
CA LYS A 251 10.91 -12.12 -15.92
C LYS A 251 9.96 -13.01 -16.74
N ASP A 252 9.13 -12.40 -17.57
CA ASP A 252 8.24 -13.14 -18.48
C ASP A 252 9.09 -13.98 -19.46
N PRO A 253 8.95 -15.33 -19.49
CA PRO A 253 9.72 -16.17 -20.39
C PRO A 253 9.32 -16.00 -21.87
N LYS A 254 8.15 -15.43 -22.18
CA LYS A 254 7.70 -15.22 -23.57
C LYS A 254 8.31 -13.97 -24.21
N THR A 255 8.37 -12.85 -23.48
CA THR A 255 8.93 -11.58 -24.00
C THR A 255 10.34 -11.27 -23.50
N GLY A 256 10.85 -12.01 -22.51
CA GLY A 256 12.13 -11.77 -21.83
C GLY A 256 12.16 -10.54 -20.92
N LYS A 257 11.05 -9.77 -20.85
CA LYS A 257 10.93 -8.53 -20.08
C LYS A 257 10.65 -8.82 -18.61
N ILE A 258 11.08 -7.91 -17.73
CA ILE A 258 10.68 -7.93 -16.32
C ILE A 258 9.34 -7.19 -16.20
N VAL A 259 8.37 -7.82 -15.55
CA VAL A 259 7.03 -7.29 -15.27
C VAL A 259 6.75 -7.30 -13.77
N THR A 260 5.94 -6.35 -13.31
CA THR A 260 5.40 -6.33 -11.95
C THR A 260 4.16 -7.23 -11.88
N LYS A 261 4.10 -8.12 -10.88
CA LYS A 261 2.86 -8.71 -10.38
C LYS A 261 2.63 -8.25 -8.94
N LEU A 262 1.37 -8.13 -8.54
CA LEU A 262 1.00 -7.97 -7.12
C LEU A 262 0.52 -9.31 -6.58
N VAL A 263 0.88 -9.60 -5.32
CA VAL A 263 0.52 -10.83 -4.61
C VAL A 263 -0.08 -10.49 -3.25
N LYS A 264 -1.10 -11.24 -2.84
CA LYS A 264 -1.73 -11.14 -1.51
C LYS A 264 -2.21 -12.54 -1.13
N LEU A 265 -1.59 -13.17 -0.13
CA LEU A 265 -2.01 -14.52 0.28
C LEU A 265 -3.31 -14.44 1.09
N GLY A 266 -4.24 -15.35 0.79
CA GLY A 266 -5.61 -15.35 1.33
C GLY A 266 -5.76 -15.80 2.78
N TRP A 267 -4.66 -16.00 3.51
CA TRP A 267 -4.65 -16.46 4.91
C TRP A 267 -3.50 -15.80 5.69
N PRO A 268 -3.59 -15.67 7.03
CA PRO A 268 -2.46 -15.24 7.84
C PRO A 268 -1.35 -16.30 7.78
N ILE A 269 -0.17 -15.91 7.29
CA ILE A 269 1.00 -16.79 7.20
C ILE A 269 1.91 -16.71 8.43
N ALA A 270 1.73 -15.68 9.25
CA ALA A 270 2.68 -15.30 10.29
C ALA A 270 1.99 -14.83 11.58
N ARG A 271 2.65 -15.03 12.71
CA ARG A 271 2.24 -14.45 14.02
C ARG A 271 3.48 -14.14 14.84
N ILE A 272 3.41 -13.09 15.65
CA ILE A 272 4.44 -12.71 16.63
C ILE A 272 3.83 -13.00 18.02
N PRO A 273 4.02 -14.21 18.59
CA PRO A 273 3.33 -14.60 19.83
C PRO A 273 3.94 -13.88 21.04
N THR A 274 3.13 -13.46 22.00
CA THR A 274 3.65 -13.02 23.30
C THR A 274 4.28 -14.17 24.07
N LEU A 275 5.22 -13.83 24.96
CA LEU A 275 5.66 -14.72 26.03
C LEU A 275 4.54 -14.80 27.09
N ALA A 276 4.33 -15.98 27.66
CA ALA A 276 3.36 -16.12 28.75
C ALA A 276 3.82 -15.31 30.00
N PRO A 277 2.92 -14.56 30.68
CA PRO A 277 3.33 -13.69 31.79
C PRO A 277 3.97 -14.45 32.97
N HIS A 278 3.71 -15.75 33.08
CA HIS A 278 4.30 -16.68 34.05
C HIS A 278 5.85 -16.72 34.04
N PHE A 279 6.50 -16.30 32.94
CA PHE A 279 7.96 -16.25 32.84
C PHE A 279 8.59 -15.03 33.55
N GLY A 280 7.78 -14.11 34.11
CA GLY A 280 8.24 -13.05 35.02
C GLY A 280 8.95 -11.85 34.39
N ILE A 281 9.34 -11.92 33.11
CA ILE A 281 9.99 -10.82 32.36
C ILE A 281 9.02 -9.96 31.53
N GLY A 282 7.71 -10.09 31.77
CA GLY A 282 6.67 -9.46 30.94
C GLY A 282 6.31 -10.27 29.70
N MET A 283 5.24 -9.86 29.01
CA MET A 283 4.70 -10.59 27.84
C MET A 283 5.40 -10.28 26.52
N THR A 284 6.13 -9.16 26.43
CA THR A 284 6.86 -8.72 25.24
C THR A 284 8.38 -8.82 25.39
N GLY A 285 8.87 -9.41 26.50
CA GLY A 285 10.29 -9.59 26.79
C GLY A 285 11.01 -8.26 26.97
N HIS A 286 12.11 -8.07 26.24
CA HIS A 286 12.84 -6.79 26.15
C HIS A 286 12.45 -5.97 24.90
N GLU A 287 11.35 -6.33 24.22
CA GLU A 287 10.83 -5.76 22.98
C GLU A 287 11.86 -5.70 21.82
N ASN A 288 12.84 -6.61 21.81
CA ASN A 288 13.91 -6.60 20.82
C ASN A 288 13.38 -6.99 19.42
N LYS A 289 13.30 -6.00 18.54
CA LYS A 289 12.76 -6.12 17.18
C LYS A 289 13.52 -7.11 16.26
N GLU A 290 14.72 -7.56 16.60
CA GLU A 290 15.46 -8.56 15.81
C GLU A 290 15.35 -9.99 16.36
N THR A 291 15.22 -10.16 17.68
CA THR A 291 15.34 -11.48 18.34
C THR A 291 14.06 -11.94 19.03
N GLU A 292 13.20 -11.03 19.45
CA GLU A 292 11.97 -11.32 20.20
C GLU A 292 10.72 -11.04 19.35
N THR A 293 10.63 -9.87 18.70
CA THR A 293 9.48 -9.46 17.86
C THR A 293 9.49 -10.11 16.46
N VAL A 294 9.87 -11.39 16.39
CA VAL A 294 10.16 -12.13 15.15
C VAL A 294 8.95 -13.00 14.72
N PRO A 295 8.39 -12.81 13.51
CA PRO A 295 7.25 -13.61 13.06
C PRO A 295 7.60 -15.08 12.85
N ILE A 296 6.80 -15.96 13.45
CA ILE A 296 6.80 -17.41 13.19
C ILE A 296 5.88 -17.69 11.99
N ILE A 297 6.37 -18.47 11.02
CA ILE A 297 5.67 -18.80 9.76
C ILE A 297 5.44 -20.31 9.54
N GLY A 298 5.64 -21.12 10.58
CA GLY A 298 5.30 -22.54 10.56
C GLY A 298 6.24 -23.39 11.41
N LEU A 299 6.09 -24.71 11.27
CA LEU A 299 6.85 -25.72 12.01
C LEU A 299 7.84 -26.46 11.10
N ASP A 300 8.93 -26.92 11.70
CA ASP A 300 9.99 -27.76 11.12
C ASP A 300 10.70 -28.49 12.27
N ASN A 301 10.47 -29.81 12.38
CA ASN A 301 11.00 -30.63 13.46
C ASN A 301 12.25 -31.45 13.06
N SER A 302 12.86 -31.16 11.91
CA SER A 302 14.02 -31.91 11.38
C SER A 302 15.30 -31.79 12.20
N GLU A 303 15.40 -30.78 13.08
CA GLU A 303 16.52 -30.67 14.03
C GLU A 303 16.42 -31.67 15.20
N ARG A 304 15.36 -32.49 15.29
CA ARG A 304 15.22 -33.48 16.36
C ARG A 304 16.13 -34.70 16.09
N PRO A 305 16.88 -35.21 17.09
CA PRO A 305 17.85 -36.30 16.92
C PRO A 305 17.25 -37.69 16.58
N PHE A 306 15.94 -37.77 16.34
CA PHE A 306 15.22 -38.99 15.95
C PHE A 306 14.24 -38.77 14.78
N SER A 307 14.29 -37.63 14.06
CA SER A 307 13.45 -37.47 12.87
C SER A 307 14.02 -38.29 11.70
N SER A 308 13.22 -39.21 11.17
CA SER A 308 13.52 -39.90 9.90
C SER A 308 13.22 -39.04 8.66
N GLU A 309 12.64 -37.86 8.86
CA GLU A 309 12.41 -36.86 7.82
C GLU A 309 13.65 -35.96 7.69
N GLU A 310 14.55 -36.27 6.76
CA GLU A 310 15.47 -35.26 6.26
C GLU A 310 14.64 -34.12 5.67
N PHE A 311 14.59 -32.95 6.34
CA PHE A 311 14.04 -31.76 5.72
C PHE A 311 15.03 -31.28 4.66
N GLN A 312 14.87 -31.82 3.45
CA GLN A 312 15.56 -31.36 2.28
C GLN A 312 15.23 -29.88 2.09
N ASN A 313 16.15 -29.02 2.50
CA ASN A 313 16.20 -27.60 2.19
C ASN A 313 16.48 -27.44 0.70
N LEU A 314 15.50 -27.85 -0.13
CA LEU A 314 15.54 -27.76 -1.57
C LEU A 314 15.48 -26.29 -1.96
N THR A 315 16.67 -25.71 -2.16
CA THR A 315 16.91 -24.47 -2.89
C THR A 315 16.07 -24.46 -4.16
N LEU A 316 15.19 -23.46 -4.32
CA LEU A 316 14.25 -23.42 -5.43
C LEU A 316 14.80 -22.58 -6.58
N GLY A 317 14.86 -23.20 -7.76
CA GLY A 317 15.50 -22.62 -8.95
C GLY A 317 17.01 -22.86 -8.97
N ASP A 318 17.71 -22.12 -9.84
CA ASP A 318 19.18 -22.12 -9.86
C ASP A 318 19.72 -21.55 -8.53
N PRO A 319 20.76 -22.12 -7.90
CA PRO A 319 21.33 -21.62 -6.65
C PRO A 319 21.81 -20.16 -6.66
N ARG A 320 21.90 -19.52 -7.84
CA ARG A 320 22.27 -18.11 -8.04
C ARG A 320 21.07 -17.20 -8.30
N CYS A 321 19.85 -17.74 -8.44
CA CYS A 321 18.64 -16.94 -8.64
C CYS A 321 18.12 -16.36 -7.32
N PHE A 322 17.27 -15.33 -7.39
CA PHE A 322 16.73 -14.70 -6.18
C PHE A 322 15.92 -15.68 -5.31
N ALA A 323 15.09 -16.53 -5.93
CA ALA A 323 14.27 -17.52 -5.21
C ALA A 323 15.08 -18.50 -4.34
N ALA A 324 16.33 -18.80 -4.71
CA ALA A 324 17.24 -19.62 -3.93
C ALA A 324 17.66 -18.99 -2.58
N THR A 325 17.53 -17.67 -2.42
CA THR A 325 17.92 -16.95 -1.19
C THR A 325 16.79 -16.86 -0.16
N GLN A 326 15.56 -17.21 -0.55
CA GLN A 326 14.32 -16.97 0.21
C GLN A 326 13.74 -18.26 0.80
N PRO A 327 12.89 -18.19 1.85
CA PRO A 327 12.32 -19.38 2.47
C PRO A 327 11.54 -20.26 1.47
N PRO A 328 11.93 -21.54 1.22
CA PRO A 328 11.32 -22.34 0.16
C PRO A 328 9.81 -22.56 0.29
N LYS A 329 9.29 -22.60 1.52
CA LYS A 329 7.83 -22.67 1.77
C LYS A 329 7.11 -21.39 1.31
N LEU A 330 7.70 -20.21 1.54
CA LEU A 330 7.15 -18.92 1.10
C LEU A 330 7.22 -18.76 -0.42
N VAL A 331 8.38 -19.08 -1.03
CA VAL A 331 8.55 -19.03 -2.49
C VAL A 331 7.47 -19.85 -3.20
N ARG A 332 7.17 -21.07 -2.72
CA ARG A 332 6.09 -21.90 -3.29
C ARG A 332 4.71 -21.26 -3.16
N ALA A 333 4.37 -20.68 -2.01
CA ALA A 333 3.08 -20.02 -1.81
C ALA A 333 2.91 -18.81 -2.74
N ILE A 334 3.91 -17.92 -2.79
CA ILE A 334 3.91 -16.71 -3.65
C ILE A 334 3.88 -17.09 -5.14
N ALA A 335 4.66 -18.10 -5.55
CA ALA A 335 4.67 -18.58 -6.93
C ALA A 335 3.34 -19.24 -7.33
N SER A 336 2.73 -20.03 -6.43
CA SER A 336 1.43 -20.65 -6.67
C SER A 336 0.33 -19.61 -6.87
N GLU A 337 0.23 -18.62 -5.99
CA GLU A 337 -0.74 -17.51 -6.09
C GLU A 337 -0.57 -16.76 -7.42
N LEU A 338 0.67 -16.48 -7.81
CA LEU A 338 0.99 -15.78 -9.05
C LEU A 338 0.97 -16.65 -10.32
N SER A 339 0.67 -17.95 -10.21
CA SER A 339 0.75 -18.94 -11.30
C SER A 339 2.13 -18.94 -12.02
N ILE A 340 3.21 -18.99 -11.23
CA ILE A 340 4.60 -19.06 -11.69
C ILE A 340 5.11 -20.49 -11.48
N SER A 341 5.42 -21.20 -12.57
CA SER A 341 5.96 -22.57 -12.53
C SER A 341 7.49 -22.62 -12.45
N ASP A 342 8.19 -21.62 -13.00
CA ASP A 342 9.66 -21.51 -12.96
C ASP A 342 10.08 -20.44 -11.95
N TYR A 343 10.54 -20.88 -10.77
CA TYR A 343 11.01 -20.00 -9.70
C TYR A 343 12.20 -19.11 -10.11
N SER A 344 13.00 -19.51 -11.13
CA SER A 344 14.13 -18.70 -11.60
C SER A 344 13.69 -17.45 -12.37
N THR A 345 12.41 -17.36 -12.77
CA THR A 345 11.81 -16.13 -13.31
C THR A 345 11.55 -15.07 -12.25
N ILE A 346 11.54 -15.41 -10.95
CA ILE A 346 11.36 -14.43 -9.88
C ILE A 346 12.69 -13.68 -9.71
N VAL A 347 12.69 -12.38 -10.04
CA VAL A 347 13.87 -11.52 -10.05
C VAL A 347 14.11 -10.88 -8.69
N ASN A 348 13.05 -10.40 -8.04
CA ASN A 348 13.06 -9.81 -6.69
C ASN A 348 11.62 -9.67 -6.18
N TRP A 349 11.44 -9.30 -4.91
CA TRP A 349 10.14 -8.88 -4.37
C TRP A 349 10.27 -7.76 -3.33
N GLU A 350 9.17 -7.04 -3.12
CA GLU A 350 8.97 -6.10 -2.01
C GLU A 350 7.66 -6.51 -1.32
N LEU A 351 7.80 -7.24 -0.21
CA LEU A 351 6.67 -7.83 0.52
C LEU A 351 6.59 -7.29 1.94
N GLU A 352 5.36 -7.22 2.43
CA GLU A 352 4.93 -6.61 3.69
C GLU A 352 4.06 -7.58 4.48
N LEU A 353 4.25 -7.67 5.80
CA LEU A 353 3.30 -8.30 6.70
C LEU A 353 2.30 -7.29 7.27
N TYR A 354 1.03 -7.68 7.36
CA TYR A 354 -0.07 -6.80 7.77
C TYR A 354 -1.15 -7.56 8.58
N ASP A 355 -1.86 -6.87 9.50
CA ASP A 355 -3.02 -7.44 10.19
C ASP A 355 -4.12 -7.82 9.17
N THR A 356 -4.51 -9.09 9.17
CA THR A 356 -5.56 -9.65 8.30
C THR A 356 -6.98 -9.34 8.77
N GLN A 357 -7.17 -8.93 10.03
CA GLN A 357 -8.48 -8.67 10.61
C GLN A 357 -9.22 -7.57 9.81
N PRO A 358 -10.34 -7.88 9.11
CA PRO A 358 -11.01 -6.93 8.20
C PRO A 358 -11.38 -5.62 8.88
N ALA A 359 -11.28 -4.51 8.14
CA ALA A 359 -11.81 -3.23 8.58
C ALA A 359 -13.35 -3.32 8.63
N GLN A 360 -13.95 -2.79 9.70
CA GLN A 360 -15.38 -2.95 9.96
C GLN A 360 -15.91 -1.84 10.86
N THR A 361 -17.22 -1.59 10.79
CA THR A 361 -17.91 -0.67 11.70
C THR A 361 -18.00 -1.23 13.11
N GLY A 362 -17.94 -0.38 14.14
CA GLY A 362 -18.06 -0.75 15.55
C GLY A 362 -18.61 0.38 16.43
N GLY A 363 -18.72 0.14 17.73
CA GLY A 363 -19.60 0.91 18.63
C GLY A 363 -21.02 0.32 18.64
N LEU A 364 -21.86 0.73 19.60
CA LEU A 364 -23.22 0.19 19.75
C LEU A 364 -24.07 0.53 18.52
N ASP A 365 -24.03 1.80 18.10
CA ASP A 365 -24.76 2.33 16.95
C ASP A 365 -23.89 2.42 15.67
N LYS A 366 -22.80 1.63 15.62
CA LYS A 366 -21.85 1.54 14.49
C LYS A 366 -21.13 2.86 14.13
N GLU A 367 -20.98 3.75 15.11
CA GLU A 367 -20.40 5.10 14.97
C GLU A 367 -18.92 5.14 14.58
N PHE A 368 -18.18 4.03 14.70
CA PHE A 368 -16.74 3.96 14.44
C PHE A 368 -16.41 3.03 13.27
N ILE A 369 -15.24 3.22 12.67
CA ILE A 369 -14.56 2.22 11.83
C ILE A 369 -13.30 1.78 12.55
N PHE A 370 -13.16 0.47 12.78
CA PHE A 370 -11.94 -0.15 13.29
C PHE A 370 -11.19 -0.81 12.13
N GLY A 371 -9.93 -0.46 11.89
CA GLY A 371 -9.14 -1.00 10.78
C GLY A 371 -7.64 -0.77 10.96
N GLY A 372 -6.82 -1.56 10.26
CA GLY A 372 -5.38 -1.33 10.20
C GLY A 372 -5.01 -0.44 9.02
N ARG A 373 -3.96 0.38 9.19
CA ARG A 373 -3.43 1.30 8.15
C ARG A 373 -4.48 2.34 7.73
N ILE A 374 -5.06 3.04 8.72
CA ILE A 374 -5.97 4.17 8.50
C ILE A 374 -5.14 5.39 8.06
N ASP A 375 -4.07 5.66 8.81
CA ASP A 375 -2.84 6.36 8.42
C ASP A 375 -2.32 6.00 7.01
N ASP A 376 -2.05 6.96 6.12
CA ASP A 376 -2.98 8.02 5.68
C ASP A 376 -3.88 7.53 4.53
N LYS A 377 -4.04 6.21 4.40
CA LYS A 377 -5.01 5.62 3.46
C LYS A 377 -6.43 6.19 3.62
N LEU A 378 -6.78 6.82 4.75
CA LEU A 378 -7.99 7.59 5.00
C LEU A 378 -8.08 8.89 4.19
N CYS A 379 -7.18 9.87 4.37
CA CYS A 379 -7.30 11.15 3.65
C CYS A 379 -6.96 10.95 2.17
N SER A 380 -5.94 10.14 1.87
CA SER A 380 -5.59 9.79 0.49
C SER A 380 -6.72 9.10 -0.28
N TRP A 381 -7.51 8.21 0.34
CA TRP A 381 -8.70 7.64 -0.31
C TRP A 381 -9.81 8.67 -0.50
N ALA A 382 -10.11 9.45 0.54
CA ALA A 382 -11.13 10.49 0.48
C ALA A 382 -10.81 11.58 -0.55
N ALA A 383 -9.53 11.93 -0.73
CA ALA A 383 -9.07 12.87 -1.74
C ALA A 383 -9.30 12.36 -3.18
N VAL A 384 -8.91 11.11 -3.47
CA VAL A 384 -9.13 10.50 -4.80
C VAL A 384 -10.64 10.38 -5.10
N GLU A 385 -11.44 9.92 -4.13
CA GLU A 385 -12.89 9.84 -4.27
C GLU A 385 -13.55 11.24 -4.42
N GLY A 386 -13.03 12.28 -3.76
CA GLY A 386 -13.43 13.67 -3.96
C GLY A 386 -13.13 14.20 -5.37
N LEU A 387 -11.94 13.90 -5.90
CA LEU A 387 -11.57 14.25 -7.29
C LEU A 387 -12.45 13.52 -8.30
N LEU A 388 -12.73 12.23 -8.08
CA LEU A 388 -13.65 11.44 -8.92
C LEU A 388 -15.06 12.07 -8.94
N ALA A 389 -15.54 12.57 -7.79
CA ALA A 389 -16.83 13.23 -7.65
C ALA A 389 -16.90 14.62 -8.30
N ALA A 390 -15.84 15.42 -8.18
CA ALA A 390 -15.70 16.66 -8.95
C ALA A 390 -15.72 16.35 -10.47
N SER A 391 -15.00 15.30 -10.89
CA SER A 391 -14.92 14.88 -12.30
C SER A 391 -16.26 14.46 -12.92
N SER A 392 -17.26 14.08 -12.11
CA SER A 392 -18.62 13.76 -12.57
C SER A 392 -19.59 14.94 -12.46
N SER A 393 -19.20 16.01 -11.77
CA SER A 393 -20.00 17.25 -11.65
C SER A 393 -19.73 18.21 -12.81
N ALA A 394 -18.51 18.16 -13.38
CA ALA A 394 -18.05 18.94 -14.54
C ALA A 394 -18.70 18.55 -15.89
N SER A 395 -19.93 18.03 -15.85
CA SER A 395 -20.83 17.82 -16.99
C SER A 395 -22.24 18.38 -16.76
N GLU A 396 -22.55 18.85 -15.54
CA GLU A 396 -23.89 19.37 -15.18
C GLU A 396 -23.86 20.79 -14.59
N ALA A 397 -22.71 21.34 -14.16
CA ALA A 397 -22.61 22.69 -13.59
C ALA A 397 -21.29 23.44 -13.90
N SER A 398 -21.38 24.76 -14.06
CA SER A 398 -20.26 25.75 -14.10
C SER A 398 -19.15 25.57 -15.16
N ASP A 399 -19.48 25.03 -16.33
CA ASP A 399 -18.56 24.92 -17.48
C ASP A 399 -17.99 26.26 -18.00
N GLU A 400 -18.60 27.39 -17.64
CA GLU A 400 -18.22 28.71 -18.17
C GLU A 400 -17.07 29.42 -17.44
N GLU A 401 -16.53 28.90 -16.32
CA GLU A 401 -15.31 29.51 -15.72
C GLU A 401 -14.15 28.55 -15.45
N ASP A 402 -14.38 27.24 -15.34
CA ASP A 402 -13.39 26.22 -14.89
C ASP A 402 -11.97 26.36 -15.50
N GLY A 403 -11.10 27.11 -14.81
CA GLY A 403 -9.84 27.62 -15.34
C GLY A 403 -8.60 27.09 -14.63
N VAL A 404 -8.76 26.32 -13.56
CA VAL A 404 -7.67 25.69 -12.77
C VAL A 404 -7.41 24.23 -13.16
N ILE A 405 -6.26 23.69 -12.75
CA ILE A 405 -6.05 22.24 -12.68
C ILE A 405 -6.60 21.74 -11.33
N LYS A 406 -7.33 20.62 -11.31
CA LYS A 406 -7.80 19.95 -10.08
C LYS A 406 -6.98 18.68 -9.90
N LEU A 407 -6.21 18.55 -8.82
CA LEU A 407 -5.16 17.54 -8.68
C LEU A 407 -5.19 16.86 -7.31
N VAL A 408 -5.00 15.53 -7.32
CA VAL A 408 -4.66 14.72 -6.13
C VAL A 408 -3.28 14.10 -6.31
N CYS A 409 -2.44 14.12 -5.29
CA CYS A 409 -1.18 13.37 -5.27
C CYS A 409 -1.05 12.54 -3.98
N VAL A 410 -0.93 11.22 -4.12
CA VAL A 410 -0.70 10.30 -3.02
C VAL A 410 0.74 9.79 -3.07
N PHE A 411 1.47 9.95 -1.97
CA PHE A 411 2.89 9.64 -1.83
C PHE A 411 3.17 8.30 -1.12
N ASP A 412 4.41 7.86 -1.18
CA ASP A 412 5.01 6.71 -0.48
C ASP A 412 6.20 7.24 0.31
N ASP A 413 6.70 6.49 1.29
CA ASP A 413 7.83 6.88 2.12
C ASP A 413 7.65 8.13 3.00
N GLU A 414 6.42 8.59 3.30
CA GLU A 414 6.19 9.66 4.28
C GLU A 414 6.74 9.25 5.65
N GLU A 415 6.33 8.07 6.11
CA GLU A 415 6.61 7.52 7.45
C GLU A 415 8.12 7.33 7.75
N ILE A 416 8.98 7.50 6.74
CA ILE A 416 10.45 7.50 6.85
C ILE A 416 11.10 8.83 6.43
N GLY A 417 10.33 9.92 6.47
CA GLY A 417 10.75 11.30 6.21
C GLY A 417 10.67 11.77 4.76
N SER A 418 9.88 11.13 3.90
CA SER A 418 9.56 11.51 2.51
C SER A 418 10.74 11.66 1.53
N ARG A 419 11.96 11.27 1.92
CA ARG A 419 13.24 11.54 1.21
C ARG A 419 13.65 10.53 0.13
N LEU A 420 12.70 9.77 -0.40
CA LEU A 420 12.93 8.90 -1.57
C LEU A 420 12.21 9.46 -2.81
N ARG A 421 12.61 8.98 -4.00
CA ARG A 421 12.16 9.55 -5.29
C ARG A 421 10.64 9.56 -5.51
N GLN A 422 9.90 8.78 -4.72
CA GLN A 422 8.45 8.63 -4.77
C GLN A 422 7.73 9.26 -3.56
N GLY A 423 8.46 9.79 -2.57
CA GLY A 423 7.91 10.60 -1.48
C GLY A 423 7.88 12.10 -1.78
N ALA A 424 7.33 12.88 -0.83
CA ALA A 424 6.99 14.29 -1.04
C ALA A 424 8.20 15.23 -1.13
N ALA A 425 9.35 14.84 -0.56
CA ALA A 425 10.62 15.57 -0.77
C ALA A 425 11.31 15.20 -2.10
N GLY A 426 10.71 14.30 -2.90
CA GLY A 426 11.09 14.03 -4.29
C GLY A 426 10.36 14.96 -5.28
N ASN A 427 10.90 15.11 -6.49
CA ASN A 427 10.35 16.02 -7.50
C ASN A 427 9.02 15.57 -8.16
N PHE A 428 8.28 14.61 -7.60
CA PHE A 428 7.16 13.96 -8.30
C PHE A 428 6.02 14.92 -8.62
N LEU A 429 5.52 15.65 -7.62
CA LEU A 429 4.47 16.66 -7.82
C LEU A 429 4.98 17.90 -8.58
N PRO A 430 6.12 18.55 -8.20
CA PRO A 430 6.66 19.69 -8.96
C PRO A 430 6.86 19.39 -10.45
N SER A 431 7.53 18.27 -10.79
CA SER A 431 7.76 17.91 -12.20
C SER A 431 6.48 17.50 -12.94
N THR A 432 5.42 17.09 -12.24
CA THR A 432 4.10 16.85 -12.86
C THR A 432 3.45 18.19 -13.23
N ILE A 433 3.49 19.19 -12.35
CA ILE A 433 2.94 20.54 -12.59
C ILE A 433 3.74 21.25 -13.69
N GLU A 434 5.07 21.24 -13.62
CA GLU A 434 5.97 21.82 -14.63
C GLU A 434 5.63 21.34 -16.04
N ARG A 435 5.37 20.04 -16.21
CA ARG A 435 5.05 19.41 -17.50
C ARG A 435 3.62 19.70 -17.99
N ILE A 436 2.67 19.93 -17.08
CA ILE A 436 1.34 20.45 -17.44
C ILE A 436 1.47 21.89 -17.94
N VAL A 437 2.17 22.74 -17.19
CA VAL A 437 2.43 24.16 -17.52
C VAL A 437 3.18 24.30 -18.85
N GLU A 438 4.17 23.44 -19.11
CA GLU A 438 4.90 23.39 -20.39
C GLU A 438 3.97 23.05 -21.56
N THR A 439 3.13 22.02 -21.41
CA THR A 439 2.23 21.54 -22.47
C THR A 439 1.24 22.61 -22.94
N PHE A 440 0.73 23.44 -22.02
CA PHE A 440 -0.22 24.51 -22.36
C PHE A 440 0.43 25.86 -22.69
N SER A 441 1.77 25.95 -22.74
CA SER A 441 2.50 27.19 -23.04
C SER A 441 3.01 27.20 -24.49
N PRO A 442 2.52 28.10 -25.38
CA PRO A 442 2.92 28.13 -26.79
C PRO A 442 4.42 28.36 -27.06
N SER A 443 5.15 28.87 -26.06
CA SER A 443 6.59 29.14 -26.12
C SER A 443 7.42 28.20 -25.22
N GLY A 444 6.80 27.12 -24.70
CA GLY A 444 7.36 26.28 -23.64
C GLY A 444 7.25 26.91 -22.26
N SER A 445 7.56 26.15 -21.21
CA SER A 445 7.54 26.66 -19.83
C SER A 445 8.65 27.71 -19.61
N SER A 446 8.36 28.73 -18.81
CA SER A 446 9.34 29.73 -18.37
C SER A 446 9.20 29.97 -16.87
N ALA A 447 10.29 30.39 -16.21
CA ALA A 447 10.29 30.66 -14.78
C ALA A 447 9.15 31.59 -14.35
N ASN A 448 8.84 32.63 -15.14
CA ASN A 448 7.74 33.55 -14.87
C ASN A 448 6.38 32.83 -14.84
N ILE A 449 6.09 32.01 -15.85
CA ILE A 449 4.80 31.30 -15.99
C ILE A 449 4.65 30.22 -14.92
N LEU A 450 5.75 29.52 -14.58
CA LEU A 450 5.75 28.51 -13.51
C LEU A 450 5.58 29.14 -12.13
N SER A 451 6.32 30.21 -11.80
CA SER A 451 6.15 30.94 -10.54
C SER A 451 4.77 31.58 -10.41
N GLN A 452 4.21 32.11 -11.51
CA GLN A 452 2.83 32.60 -11.55
C GLN A 452 1.83 31.45 -11.28
N THR A 453 2.04 30.28 -11.88
CA THR A 453 1.22 29.09 -11.63
C THR A 453 1.24 28.71 -10.14
N TYR A 454 2.42 28.64 -9.51
CA TYR A 454 2.55 28.30 -8.10
C TYR A 454 1.95 29.37 -7.16
N ALA A 455 2.13 30.67 -7.43
CA ALA A 455 1.50 31.74 -6.63
C ALA A 455 -0.05 31.68 -6.70
N ASN A 456 -0.58 31.35 -7.88
CA ASN A 456 -2.00 31.13 -8.14
C ASN A 456 -2.48 29.72 -7.73
N SER A 457 -1.68 28.92 -7.02
CA SER A 457 -2.03 27.56 -6.60
C SER A 457 -2.23 27.45 -5.09
N PHE A 458 -2.97 26.42 -4.68
CA PHE A 458 -3.21 26.12 -3.27
C PHE A 458 -3.11 24.62 -3.00
N LEU A 459 -2.49 24.26 -1.88
CA LEU A 459 -2.29 22.88 -1.43
C LEU A 459 -3.02 22.62 -0.10
N ILE A 460 -3.96 21.68 -0.11
CA ILE A 460 -4.35 20.96 1.11
C ILE A 460 -3.39 19.78 1.26
N SER A 461 -2.48 19.88 2.23
CA SER A 461 -1.78 18.74 2.79
C SER A 461 -2.79 17.97 3.63
N ALA A 462 -3.23 16.83 3.11
CA ALA A 462 -4.33 16.03 3.63
C ALA A 462 -3.76 14.80 4.31
N ASP A 463 -3.64 14.90 5.63
CA ASP A 463 -2.96 13.95 6.49
C ASP A 463 -3.80 13.71 7.75
N VAL A 464 -3.78 12.51 8.32
CA VAL A 464 -4.67 12.13 9.43
C VAL A 464 -4.39 12.92 10.70
N VAL A 465 -5.44 13.24 11.46
CA VAL A 465 -5.33 14.14 12.63
C VAL A 465 -5.76 13.45 13.92
N HIS A 466 -5.14 13.80 15.05
CA HIS A 466 -5.45 13.20 16.34
C HIS A 466 -6.85 13.60 16.85
N ALA A 467 -7.81 12.67 16.79
CA ALA A 467 -9.08 12.80 17.50
C ALA A 467 -8.86 12.80 19.02
N VAL A 468 -9.74 13.46 19.78
CA VAL A 468 -9.65 13.54 21.24
C VAL A 468 -9.89 12.16 21.89
N ASN A 469 -8.87 11.65 22.58
CA ASN A 469 -8.97 10.41 23.32
C ASN A 469 -9.45 10.71 24.76
N PRO A 470 -10.68 10.31 25.15
CA PRO A 470 -11.25 10.65 26.46
C PRO A 470 -10.49 10.05 27.65
N ASN A 471 -9.67 9.02 27.42
CA ASN A 471 -8.82 8.42 28.46
C ASN A 471 -7.54 9.23 28.74
N PHE A 472 -7.21 10.20 27.89
CA PHE A 472 -5.95 10.97 27.92
C PHE A 472 -6.17 12.47 27.70
N LEU A 473 -7.29 13.03 28.18
CA LEU A 473 -7.67 14.44 27.96
C LEU A 473 -6.56 15.46 28.27
N GLY A 474 -5.72 15.20 29.28
CA GLY A 474 -4.61 16.09 29.64
C GLY A 474 -3.51 16.24 28.57
N ALA A 475 -3.44 15.34 27.58
CA ALA A 475 -2.51 15.42 26.45
C ALA A 475 -3.00 16.35 25.32
N TYR A 476 -4.28 16.75 25.34
CA TYR A 476 -4.87 17.62 24.31
C TYR A 476 -4.89 19.08 24.76
N LEU A 477 -4.90 20.00 23.80
CA LEU A 477 -5.11 21.43 24.05
C LEU A 477 -6.61 21.74 24.04
N GLU A 478 -7.08 22.47 25.05
CA GLU A 478 -8.50 22.85 25.16
C GLU A 478 -8.94 23.69 23.94
N ASN A 479 -10.16 23.46 23.45
CA ASN A 479 -10.73 24.02 22.21
C ASN A 479 -10.03 23.59 20.90
N HIS A 480 -8.92 22.85 20.96
CA HIS A 480 -8.15 22.36 19.82
C HIS A 480 -8.12 20.81 19.81
N ALA A 481 -9.26 20.20 20.18
CA ALA A 481 -9.41 18.78 20.46
C ALA A 481 -10.54 18.18 19.58
N PRO A 482 -10.21 17.67 18.38
CA PRO A 482 -11.19 17.25 17.37
C PRO A 482 -12.03 16.04 17.79
N ARG A 483 -13.23 15.95 17.24
CA ARG A 483 -14.16 14.84 17.43
C ARG A 483 -14.35 14.05 16.14
N LEU A 484 -14.64 12.76 16.27
CA LEU A 484 -15.06 11.91 15.16
C LEU A 484 -16.46 12.31 14.67
N ASN A 485 -16.83 11.87 13.47
CA ASN A 485 -18.11 12.09 12.78
C ASN A 485 -18.55 13.57 12.69
N THR A 486 -17.60 14.50 12.66
CA THR A 486 -17.88 15.94 12.83
C THR A 486 -17.48 16.80 11.63
N GLY A 487 -16.34 16.50 10.98
CA GLY A 487 -15.80 17.28 9.86
C GLY A 487 -14.27 17.27 9.81
N LEU A 488 -13.72 17.80 8.72
CA LEU A 488 -12.27 17.89 8.50
C LEU A 488 -11.60 18.76 9.58
N VAL A 489 -10.38 18.42 9.96
CA VAL A 489 -9.62 19.12 10.99
C VAL A 489 -8.50 19.92 10.33
N VAL A 490 -8.43 21.22 10.60
CA VAL A 490 -7.26 22.05 10.32
C VAL A 490 -6.20 21.80 11.40
N SER A 491 -4.98 21.47 11.00
CA SER A 491 -3.84 21.26 11.89
C SER A 491 -2.95 22.49 11.91
N ALA A 492 -2.76 23.09 13.10
CA ALA A 492 -1.90 24.25 13.30
C ALA A 492 -0.70 23.90 14.22
N ASP A 493 0.47 24.44 13.89
CA ASP A 493 1.67 24.42 14.72
C ASP A 493 2.49 25.70 14.49
N SER A 494 3.12 26.22 15.54
CA SER A 494 3.90 27.46 15.50
C SER A 494 5.39 27.27 15.15
N ASN A 495 5.84 26.03 14.94
CA ASN A 495 7.25 25.66 14.74
C ASN A 495 7.53 25.11 13.32
N GLY A 496 6.54 25.11 12.43
CA GLY A 496 6.67 24.64 11.05
C GLY A 496 6.57 23.12 10.87
N HIS A 497 6.03 22.39 11.85
CA HIS A 497 5.62 20.99 11.64
C HIS A 497 4.42 20.87 10.68
N MET A 498 3.59 21.93 10.65
CA MET A 498 2.48 22.15 9.74
C MET A 498 2.77 23.43 8.91
N THR A 499 2.24 23.52 7.70
CA THR A 499 2.36 24.70 6.82
C THR A 499 1.17 25.68 6.92
N THR A 500 0.19 25.39 7.77
CA THR A 500 -1.02 26.19 7.99
C THR A 500 -0.73 27.60 8.48
N ASP A 501 -1.34 28.61 7.85
CA ASP A 501 -1.33 30.01 8.26
C ASP A 501 -2.75 30.61 8.30
N SER A 502 -2.86 31.91 8.59
CA SER A 502 -4.14 32.61 8.66
C SER A 502 -4.85 32.78 7.31
N VAL A 503 -4.10 32.92 6.21
CA VAL A 503 -4.64 33.04 4.85
C VAL A 503 -5.17 31.68 4.39
N SER A 504 -4.41 30.62 4.60
CA SER A 504 -4.82 29.27 4.20
C SER A 504 -5.96 28.72 5.06
N THR A 505 -5.99 29.05 6.35
CA THR A 505 -7.14 28.79 7.23
C THR A 505 -8.40 29.54 6.76
N ALA A 506 -8.27 30.82 6.41
CA ALA A 506 -9.39 31.61 5.89
C ALA A 506 -9.93 31.04 4.56
N LEU A 507 -9.04 30.67 3.63
CA LEU A 507 -9.42 30.10 2.34
C LEU A 507 -10.19 28.79 2.49
N LEU A 508 -9.69 27.85 3.30
CA LEU A 508 -10.39 26.58 3.53
C LEU A 508 -11.71 26.77 4.29
N THR A 509 -11.78 27.76 5.19
CA THR A 509 -13.03 28.13 5.87
C THR A 509 -14.08 28.64 4.87
N ARG A 510 -13.70 29.54 3.95
CA ARG A 510 -14.59 30.04 2.89
C ARG A 510 -15.06 28.93 1.93
N VAL A 511 -14.22 27.94 1.65
CA VAL A 511 -14.61 26.72 0.91
C VAL A 511 -15.64 25.90 1.68
N ALA A 512 -15.41 25.64 2.97
CA ALA A 512 -16.33 24.87 3.82
C ALA A 512 -17.69 25.58 3.97
N GLU A 513 -17.71 26.90 4.12
CA GLU A 513 -18.92 27.72 4.16
C GLU A 513 -19.73 27.63 2.86
N LYS A 514 -19.08 27.64 1.69
CA LYS A 514 -19.77 27.47 0.39
C LYS A 514 -20.37 26.06 0.22
N ASN A 515 -19.69 25.02 0.73
CA ASN A 515 -20.15 23.62 0.61
C ASN A 515 -21.12 23.18 1.74
N GLY A 516 -21.31 24.01 2.78
CA GLY A 516 -22.08 23.66 3.98
C GLY A 516 -21.42 22.57 4.85
N ASP A 517 -20.09 22.49 4.81
CA ASP A 517 -19.29 21.57 5.64
C ASP A 517 -18.89 22.24 6.97
N LYS A 518 -18.38 21.43 7.90
CA LYS A 518 -17.80 21.89 9.17
C LYS A 518 -16.30 21.63 9.19
N LEU A 519 -15.55 22.62 9.66
CA LEU A 519 -14.16 22.46 10.05
C LEU A 519 -14.03 22.31 11.57
N GLN A 520 -12.97 21.63 11.97
CA GLN A 520 -12.46 21.55 13.34
C GLN A 520 -11.02 22.08 13.38
N LEU A 521 -10.48 22.29 14.58
CA LEU A 521 -9.10 22.75 14.77
C LEU A 521 -8.35 21.77 15.68
N PHE A 522 -7.12 21.46 15.31
CA PHE A 522 -6.13 20.75 16.12
C PHE A 522 -4.87 21.60 16.26
N MET A 523 -4.31 21.60 17.46
CA MET A 523 -2.99 22.14 17.77
C MET A 523 -2.47 21.40 19.00
N ILE A 524 -1.18 21.07 19.02
CA ILE A 524 -0.53 20.48 20.19
C ILE A 524 -0.50 21.47 21.37
N ARG A 525 -0.38 20.94 22.58
CA ARG A 525 -0.03 21.77 23.75
C ARG A 525 1.41 22.26 23.64
N ASN A 526 1.71 23.43 24.21
CA ASN A 526 3.06 24.03 24.23
C ASN A 526 4.12 23.16 24.93
N ASP A 527 3.72 22.18 25.74
CA ASP A 527 4.57 21.23 26.48
C ASP A 527 4.63 19.84 25.82
N SER A 528 4.12 19.70 24.60
CA SER A 528 4.00 18.44 23.85
C SER A 528 4.79 18.47 22.54
N ARG A 529 4.90 17.31 21.89
CA ARG A 529 5.61 17.12 20.61
C ARG A 529 4.62 16.88 19.47
N SER A 530 4.86 17.47 18.30
CA SER A 530 4.11 17.21 17.08
C SER A 530 4.74 16.08 16.25
N GLY A 531 3.93 15.44 15.39
CA GLY A 531 4.42 14.82 14.16
C GLY A 531 4.80 15.89 13.13
N GLY A 532 5.19 15.49 11.93
CA GLY A 532 5.23 16.35 10.74
C GLY A 532 4.34 15.75 9.65
N THR A 533 4.28 16.40 8.49
CA THR A 533 3.49 15.95 7.32
C THR A 533 4.26 16.23 6.02
N VAL A 534 3.67 15.86 4.88
CA VAL A 534 4.12 16.29 3.53
C VAL A 534 4.02 17.82 3.30
N GLY A 535 3.19 18.53 4.07
CA GLY A 535 2.78 19.91 3.83
C GLY A 535 3.92 20.91 3.75
N PRO A 536 4.74 21.09 4.82
CA PRO A 536 5.90 21.97 4.79
C PRO A 536 6.92 21.62 3.70
N MET A 537 7.05 20.34 3.34
CA MET A 537 7.99 19.90 2.30
C MET A 537 7.54 20.37 0.91
N LEU A 538 6.27 20.15 0.57
CA LEU A 538 5.68 20.52 -0.72
C LEU A 538 5.49 22.04 -0.86
N SER A 539 5.04 22.69 0.22
CA SER A 539 4.93 24.14 0.36
C SER A 539 6.28 24.82 0.08
N SER A 540 7.35 24.40 0.76
CA SER A 540 8.70 24.94 0.58
C SER A 540 9.33 24.59 -0.78
N ALA A 541 8.99 23.44 -1.37
CA ALA A 541 9.53 23.02 -2.67
C ALA A 541 8.92 23.77 -3.87
N MET A 542 7.68 24.24 -3.76
CA MET A 542 6.95 24.90 -4.85
C MET A 542 6.68 26.39 -4.61
N GLY A 543 6.72 26.87 -3.36
CA GLY A 543 6.37 28.24 -2.99
C GLY A 543 4.86 28.52 -3.05
N VAL A 544 4.04 27.49 -2.83
CA VAL A 544 2.56 27.57 -2.91
C VAL A 544 1.95 27.93 -1.56
N ARG A 545 0.78 28.59 -1.56
CA ARG A 545 -0.05 28.71 -0.34
C ARG A 545 -0.57 27.33 0.05
N ALA A 546 -0.50 27.00 1.34
CA ALA A 546 -0.82 25.64 1.79
C ALA A 546 -1.42 25.57 3.20
N ILE A 547 -2.14 24.50 3.47
CA ILE A 547 -2.76 24.18 4.76
C ILE A 547 -2.59 22.68 5.05
N ASP A 548 -2.29 22.31 6.29
CA ASP A 548 -2.47 20.95 6.76
C ASP A 548 -3.90 20.79 7.28
N ALA A 549 -4.70 19.97 6.62
CA ALA A 549 -6.04 19.65 7.06
C ALA A 549 -6.51 18.26 6.59
N GLY A 550 -6.91 17.42 7.54
CA GLY A 550 -7.29 16.04 7.27
C GLY A 550 -8.28 15.44 8.27
N ILE A 551 -8.36 14.12 8.28
CA ILE A 551 -9.52 13.38 8.83
C ILE A 551 -9.17 12.82 10.23
N PRO A 552 -10.04 12.96 11.25
CA PRO A 552 -9.68 12.63 12.62
C PRO A 552 -9.65 11.11 12.88
N GLN A 553 -8.66 10.65 13.63
CA GLN A 553 -8.57 9.28 14.13
C GLN A 553 -7.98 9.16 15.55
N LEU A 554 -8.32 8.07 16.22
CA LEU A 554 -7.69 7.57 17.44
C LEU A 554 -6.64 6.50 17.10
N SER A 555 -5.65 6.33 17.97
CA SER A 555 -4.63 5.27 17.89
C SER A 555 -3.85 5.27 16.56
N MET A 556 -3.41 6.46 16.13
CA MET A 556 -2.40 6.66 15.07
C MET A 556 -1.16 5.77 15.31
N HIS A 557 -0.53 5.27 14.25
CA HIS A 557 0.58 4.30 14.30
C HIS A 557 0.30 2.96 15.04
N SER A 558 -0.95 2.65 15.41
CA SER A 558 -1.36 1.31 15.85
C SER A 558 -1.53 0.38 14.64
N ILE A 559 -1.22 -0.92 14.78
CA ILE A 559 -1.56 -1.91 13.75
C ILE A 559 -3.08 -1.96 13.45
N ARG A 560 -3.90 -1.52 14.43
CA ARG A 560 -5.35 -1.30 14.29
C ARG A 560 -5.75 0.00 14.97
N ALA A 561 -6.16 0.97 14.17
CA ALA A 561 -6.59 2.31 14.57
C ALA A 561 -8.13 2.44 14.55
N THR A 562 -8.65 3.64 14.82
CA THR A 562 -10.09 3.93 14.81
C THR A 562 -10.40 5.33 14.26
N THR A 563 -11.34 5.45 13.34
CA THR A 563 -11.94 6.74 12.90
C THR A 563 -13.47 6.68 13.02
N GLY A 564 -14.18 7.78 12.77
CA GLY A 564 -15.64 7.77 12.72
C GLY A 564 -16.17 7.07 11.46
N SER A 565 -17.39 6.54 11.53
CA SER A 565 -18.04 5.92 10.38
C SER A 565 -18.38 6.89 9.26
N LEU A 566 -18.66 8.16 9.59
CA LEU A 566 -18.98 9.21 8.63
C LEU A 566 -17.74 9.95 8.10
N ASP A 567 -16.65 9.96 8.88
CA ASP A 567 -15.46 10.77 8.63
C ASP A 567 -14.82 10.56 7.23
N PRO A 568 -14.74 9.33 6.65
CA PRO A 568 -14.30 9.15 5.26
C PRO A 568 -15.17 9.92 4.26
N GLY A 569 -16.50 9.88 4.43
CA GLY A 569 -17.45 10.55 3.55
C GLY A 569 -17.52 12.07 3.75
N LEU A 570 -17.28 12.54 4.98
CA LEU A 570 -17.09 13.97 5.27
C LEU A 570 -15.81 14.50 4.59
N GLY A 571 -14.73 13.71 4.56
CA GLY A 571 -13.54 14.00 3.76
C GLY A 571 -13.84 14.11 2.26
N VAL A 572 -14.54 13.13 1.67
CA VAL A 572 -14.92 13.15 0.25
C VAL A 572 -15.72 14.41 -0.11
N ARG A 573 -16.68 14.81 0.74
CA ARG A 573 -17.48 16.03 0.57
C ARG A 573 -16.61 17.27 0.45
N ILE A 574 -15.72 17.52 1.42
CA ILE A 574 -14.96 18.76 1.48
C ILE A 574 -13.82 18.81 0.45
N PHE A 575 -13.17 17.69 0.13
CA PHE A 575 -12.18 17.65 -0.95
C PHE A 575 -12.83 17.92 -2.32
N LYS A 576 -14.05 17.40 -2.56
CA LYS A 576 -14.85 17.80 -3.73
C LYS A 576 -15.20 19.29 -3.69
N GLY A 577 -15.69 19.79 -2.55
CA GLY A 577 -16.02 21.21 -2.36
C GLY A 577 -14.84 22.15 -2.64
N PHE A 578 -13.64 21.76 -2.23
CA PHE A 578 -12.39 22.45 -2.59
C PHE A 578 -12.16 22.47 -4.10
N PHE A 579 -12.22 21.32 -4.79
CA PHE A 579 -12.06 21.24 -6.24
C PHE A 579 -13.14 22.01 -7.04
N ASP A 580 -14.34 22.18 -6.48
CA ASP A 580 -15.43 22.91 -7.13
C ASP A 580 -15.49 24.40 -6.79
N HIS A 581 -14.91 24.83 -5.65
CA HIS A 581 -15.03 26.22 -5.18
C HIS A 581 -13.71 26.99 -5.13
N TYR A 582 -12.55 26.33 -5.16
CA TYR A 582 -11.24 26.98 -5.00
C TYR A 582 -11.09 28.25 -5.84
N GLU A 583 -11.26 28.17 -7.17
CA GLU A 583 -11.07 29.32 -8.06
C GLU A 583 -12.02 30.49 -7.73
N SER A 584 -13.25 30.20 -7.26
CA SER A 584 -14.21 31.21 -6.85
C SER A 584 -13.92 31.83 -5.48
N VAL A 585 -13.12 31.15 -4.64
CA VAL A 585 -12.71 31.60 -3.31
C VAL A 585 -11.38 32.33 -3.39
N ASP A 586 -10.44 31.89 -4.23
CA ASP A 586 -9.14 32.55 -4.42
C ASP A 586 -9.32 33.97 -4.97
N LYS A 587 -10.33 34.17 -5.85
CA LYS A 587 -10.80 35.48 -6.33
C LYS A 587 -11.39 36.40 -5.24
N GLU A 588 -11.53 35.94 -3.99
CA GLU A 588 -11.96 36.76 -2.83
C GLU A 588 -10.77 37.36 -2.04
N PHE A 589 -9.52 37.10 -2.45
CA PHE A 589 -8.29 37.58 -1.82
C PHE A 589 -7.51 38.54 -2.75
N GLU A 590 -6.78 39.49 -2.16
CA GLU A 590 -5.89 40.48 -2.84
C GLU A 590 -4.42 40.31 -2.43
#